data_AF-A0AAU6GKM0-F1
#
_entry.id   AF-A0AAU6GKM0-F1
#
_cell.length_a   1.000
_cell.length_b   1.000
_cell.length_c   1.000
_cell.angle_alpha   90.00
_cell.angle_beta   90.00
_cell.angle_gamma   90.00
#
_symmetry.space_group_name_H-M   'P 1'
#
loop_
_entity.id
_entity.type
_entity.pdbx_description
1 polymer ?
#
loop_
_entity_poly.entity_id
_entity_poly.type
_entity_poly.pdbx_seq_one_letter_code
_entity_poly.pdbx_strand_id
1 'polypeptide(L)'
;MFRGFAVPATLLASTALLASVSAGTAAAAPSPSVPLPASGASRVGDVCFWTAAGQHGSSWCYTPPGYTDVPEFLHDKAASFRSNADTAVYAIDWGRGTCYARLIRAHDLADNWPWGARLDGVADTTMGCEVG
;
A
#
# COMPACT_ATOMS: atom_id res chain seq x y z
N MET A 1 48.40 -28.75 -6.39
CA MET A 1 49.32 -29.65 -5.63
C MET A 1 49.84 -28.87 -4.42
N PHE A 2 50.05 -29.54 -3.27
CA PHE A 2 50.73 -29.08 -2.03
C PHE A 2 50.38 -27.68 -1.47
N ARG A 3 49.66 -27.57 -0.35
CA ARG A 3 50.06 -27.78 1.08
C ARG A 3 50.91 -26.65 1.68
N GLY A 4 50.46 -26.11 2.81
CA GLY A 4 51.19 -25.16 3.66
C GLY A 4 50.48 -24.91 5.00
N PHE A 5 50.67 -25.81 5.98
CA PHE A 5 50.22 -25.65 7.37
C PHE A 5 51.34 -25.10 8.25
N ALA A 6 51.02 -24.25 9.24
CA ALA A 6 51.72 -24.17 10.53
C ALA A 6 50.90 -23.37 11.57
N VAL A 7 51.00 -23.72 12.86
CA VAL A 7 50.37 -23.03 14.01
C VAL A 7 51.27 -23.10 15.25
N PRO A 8 51.43 -21.99 15.97
CA PRO A 8 51.66 -21.94 17.43
C PRO A 8 50.52 -21.16 18.15
N ALA A 9 49.94 -21.48 19.32
CA ALA A 9 50.31 -22.32 20.47
C ALA A 9 51.63 -21.89 21.15
N THR A 10 51.76 -21.48 22.42
CA THR A 10 51.01 -21.69 23.71
C THR A 10 51.38 -20.56 24.72
N LEU A 11 50.78 -20.25 25.88
CA LEU A 11 49.59 -20.65 26.68
C LEU A 11 49.39 -19.64 27.87
N LEU A 12 48.41 -19.89 28.76
CA LEU A 12 48.24 -19.33 30.13
C LEU A 12 47.78 -17.84 30.29
N ALA A 13 47.13 -17.41 31.39
CA ALA A 13 46.22 -18.06 32.35
C ALA A 13 45.57 -17.01 33.30
N SER A 14 44.33 -17.27 33.76
CA SER A 14 43.65 -16.56 34.88
C SER A 14 43.30 -15.07 34.61
N THR A 15 42.37 -14.40 35.32
CA THR A 15 41.57 -14.77 36.51
C THR A 15 40.21 -14.04 36.52
N ALA A 16 39.25 -14.61 37.26
CA ALA A 16 38.15 -13.95 37.97
C ALA A 16 37.00 -13.23 37.22
N LEU A 17 35.83 -13.47 37.80
CA LEU A 17 34.51 -12.85 37.64
C LEU A 17 34.55 -11.32 37.51
N LEU A 18 33.62 -10.78 36.71
CA LEU A 18 32.48 -10.04 37.26
C LEU A 18 31.29 -10.09 36.28
N ALA A 19 30.08 -10.23 36.80
CA ALA A 19 28.86 -10.32 36.01
C ALA A 19 28.09 -8.98 36.04
N SER A 20 27.84 -8.41 34.87
CA SER A 20 27.02 -7.21 34.68
C SER A 20 26.09 -7.41 33.48
N VAL A 21 25.01 -8.17 33.68
CA VAL A 21 23.92 -8.27 32.70
C VAL A 21 23.15 -6.95 32.72
N SER A 22 23.63 -5.97 31.97
CA SER A 22 22.91 -4.74 31.66
C SER A 22 21.72 -5.09 30.76
N ALA A 23 20.59 -5.44 31.39
CA ALA A 23 19.33 -5.67 30.72
C ALA A 23 18.80 -4.35 30.12
N GLY A 24 19.33 -3.98 28.96
CA GLY A 24 18.89 -2.83 28.20
C GLY A 24 17.47 -3.05 27.71
N THR A 25 16.50 -2.53 28.47
CA THR A 25 15.10 -2.43 28.05
C THR A 25 15.03 -1.49 26.84
N ALA A 26 15.10 -2.08 25.65
CA ALA A 26 14.85 -1.37 24.40
C ALA A 26 13.42 -0.82 24.44
N ALA A 27 13.29 0.47 24.75
CA ALA A 27 12.02 1.17 24.73
C ALA A 27 11.53 1.21 23.29
N ALA A 28 10.61 0.29 22.95
CA ALA A 28 9.92 0.29 21.68
C ALA A 28 9.12 1.59 21.57
N ALA A 29 9.67 2.58 20.86
CA ALA A 29 8.98 3.83 20.59
C ALA A 29 7.66 3.50 19.86
N PRO A 30 6.52 4.06 20.30
CA PRO A 30 5.26 3.84 19.60
C PRO A 30 5.39 4.42 18.20
N SER A 31 5.48 3.54 17.20
CA SER A 31 5.38 3.97 15.80
C SER A 31 4.03 4.65 15.62
N PRO A 32 3.95 5.82 14.96
CA PRO A 32 2.67 6.45 14.68
C PRO A 32 1.91 5.57 13.70
N SER A 33 0.98 4.76 14.20
CA SER A 33 0.02 4.01 13.39
C SER A 33 -0.83 5.01 12.63
N VAL A 34 -0.43 5.33 11.40
CA VAL A 34 -1.28 6.00 10.43
C VAL A 34 -2.59 5.20 10.37
N PRO A 35 -3.76 5.81 10.63
CA PRO A 35 -5.00 5.07 10.65
C PRO A 35 -5.26 4.54 9.25
N LEU A 36 -5.14 3.22 9.07
CA LEU A 36 -5.64 2.56 7.87
C LEU A 36 -7.14 2.92 7.76
N PRO A 37 -7.60 3.46 6.61
CA PRO A 37 -9.01 3.74 6.43
C PRO A 37 -9.79 2.43 6.58
N ALA A 38 -10.62 2.35 7.61
CA ALA A 38 -11.41 1.16 7.92
C ALA A 38 -12.34 0.82 6.74
N SER A 39 -12.52 -0.48 6.49
CA SER A 39 -13.30 -1.03 5.36
C SER A 39 -14.59 -0.25 5.12
N GLY A 40 -14.59 0.55 4.05
CA GLY A 40 -15.53 1.65 3.88
C GLY A 40 -16.97 1.16 3.70
N ALA A 41 -17.84 1.49 4.66
CA ALA A 41 -19.28 1.44 4.46
C ALA A 41 -19.68 2.57 3.49
N SER A 42 -19.69 2.22 2.20
CA SER A 42 -19.98 3.04 1.02
C SER A 42 -21.14 4.03 1.24
N ARG A 43 -20.86 5.34 1.23
CA ARG A 43 -21.83 6.42 1.48
C ARG A 43 -22.30 7.07 0.18
N VAL A 44 -23.32 7.93 0.26
CA VAL A 44 -23.67 8.83 -0.86
C VAL A 44 -22.49 9.77 -1.12
N GLY A 45 -22.13 9.99 -2.39
CA GLY A 45 -20.97 10.81 -2.79
C GLY A 45 -19.65 10.05 -2.92
N ASP A 46 -19.50 8.88 -2.30
CA ASP A 46 -18.26 8.09 -2.34
C ASP A 46 -18.11 7.29 -3.65
N VAL A 47 -16.86 7.04 -4.05
CA VAL A 47 -16.51 6.00 -5.02
C VAL A 47 -15.65 4.96 -4.34
N CYS A 48 -16.16 3.73 -4.23
CA CYS A 48 -15.54 2.66 -3.45
C CYS A 48 -14.96 1.56 -4.35
N PHE A 49 -13.86 0.98 -3.89
CA PHE A 49 -13.04 -0.01 -4.60
C PHE A 49 -12.81 -1.23 -3.71
N TRP A 50 -12.75 -2.41 -4.32
CA TRP A 50 -12.72 -3.70 -3.63
C TRP A 50 -11.69 -4.66 -4.24
N THR A 51 -11.04 -5.44 -3.37
CA THR A 51 -9.99 -6.39 -3.79
C THR A 51 -10.50 -7.68 -4.42
N ALA A 52 -11.82 -7.93 -4.42
CA ALA A 52 -12.46 -9.02 -5.16
C ALA A 52 -13.60 -8.51 -6.05
N ALA A 53 -14.06 -9.36 -6.96
CA ALA A 53 -15.22 -9.12 -7.81
C ALA A 53 -16.52 -8.97 -6.98
N GLY A 54 -17.53 -8.28 -7.54
CA GLY A 54 -18.87 -8.14 -6.93
C GLY A 54 -18.87 -7.35 -5.60
N GLN A 55 -17.95 -6.39 -5.43
CA GLN A 55 -17.79 -5.59 -4.22
C GLN A 55 -17.54 -6.43 -2.93
N HIS A 56 -16.73 -7.48 -3.07
CA HIS A 56 -16.29 -8.34 -1.96
C HIS A 56 -14.81 -8.10 -1.58
N GLY A 57 -14.39 -8.63 -0.43
CA GLY A 57 -13.01 -8.51 0.07
C GLY A 57 -12.76 -7.24 0.89
N SER A 58 -11.50 -6.81 0.94
CA SER A 58 -11.11 -5.54 1.58
C SER A 58 -11.54 -4.37 0.70
N SER A 59 -11.95 -3.25 1.32
CA SER A 59 -12.47 -2.10 0.61
C SER A 59 -11.87 -0.78 1.08
N TRP A 60 -11.86 0.19 0.17
CA TRP A 60 -11.58 1.60 0.45
C TRP A 60 -12.58 2.47 -0.33
N CYS A 61 -12.82 3.68 0.14
CA CYS A 61 -13.70 4.65 -0.51
C CYS A 61 -12.99 5.99 -0.65
N TYR A 62 -12.97 6.50 -1.88
CA TYR A 62 -12.61 7.85 -2.23
C TYR A 62 -13.84 8.76 -2.03
N THR A 63 -13.64 9.92 -1.41
CA THR A 63 -14.66 10.98 -1.31
C THR A 63 -14.09 12.22 -2.00
N PRO A 64 -14.69 12.72 -3.10
CA PRO A 64 -14.21 13.91 -3.81
C PRO A 64 -14.22 15.18 -2.94
N PRO A 65 -13.40 16.22 -3.25
CA PRO A 65 -12.52 16.39 -4.40
C PRO A 65 -11.02 16.17 -4.09
N GLY A 66 -10.17 16.28 -5.12
CA GLY A 66 -8.70 16.20 -5.02
C GLY A 66 -8.16 14.81 -5.34
N TYR A 67 -6.86 14.71 -5.62
CA TYR A 67 -6.20 13.41 -5.79
C TYR A 67 -6.00 12.69 -4.45
N THR A 68 -6.15 11.37 -4.41
CA THR A 68 -5.78 10.52 -3.27
C THR A 68 -5.24 9.17 -3.75
N ASP A 69 -4.07 8.76 -3.25
CA ASP A 69 -3.51 7.43 -3.45
C ASP A 69 -4.39 6.34 -2.81
N VAL A 70 -4.49 5.18 -3.43
CA VAL A 70 -5.15 4.03 -2.81
C VAL A 70 -4.25 3.42 -1.72
N PRO A 71 -4.82 2.85 -0.65
CA PRO A 71 -4.01 2.11 0.32
C PRO A 71 -3.34 0.89 -0.34
N GLU A 72 -2.13 0.54 0.10
CA GLU A 72 -1.29 -0.55 -0.44
C GLU A 72 -2.04 -1.86 -0.78
N PHE A 73 -3.05 -2.24 0.00
CA PHE A 73 -3.83 -3.45 -0.27
C PHE A 73 -4.71 -3.39 -1.53
N LEU A 74 -4.90 -2.21 -2.14
CA LEU A 74 -5.66 -1.96 -3.36
C LEU A 74 -4.81 -1.50 -4.56
N HIS A 75 -3.57 -1.04 -4.34
CA HIS A 75 -2.60 -0.67 -5.39
C HIS A 75 -2.41 -1.86 -6.35
N ASP A 76 -2.70 -1.71 -7.64
CA ASP A 76 -2.74 -2.79 -8.66
C ASP A 76 -3.68 -3.98 -8.35
N LYS A 77 -4.61 -3.81 -7.39
CA LYS A 77 -5.38 -4.93 -6.79
C LYS A 77 -6.90 -4.68 -6.76
N ALA A 78 -7.40 -3.61 -7.39
CA ALA A 78 -8.84 -3.35 -7.45
C ALA A 78 -9.52 -4.24 -8.50
N ALA A 79 -10.38 -5.15 -8.05
CA ALA A 79 -11.10 -6.09 -8.91
C ALA A 79 -12.55 -5.68 -9.21
N SER A 80 -13.14 -4.82 -8.37
CA SER A 80 -14.45 -4.20 -8.63
C SER A 80 -14.56 -2.81 -7.99
N PHE A 81 -15.47 -1.98 -8.51
CA PHE A 81 -15.78 -0.66 -7.94
C PHE A 81 -17.28 -0.36 -8.02
N ARG A 82 -17.73 0.60 -7.19
CA ARG A 82 -19.03 1.27 -7.33
C ARG A 82 -18.90 2.75 -6.99
N SER A 83 -19.37 3.60 -7.89
CA SER A 83 -19.61 5.02 -7.64
C SER A 83 -21.01 5.21 -7.06
N ASN A 84 -21.10 5.93 -5.95
CA ASN A 84 -22.32 6.55 -5.45
C ASN A 84 -22.25 8.09 -5.63
N ALA A 85 -21.29 8.60 -6.40
CA ALA A 85 -21.09 10.02 -6.64
C ALA A 85 -22.01 10.55 -7.74
N ASP A 86 -22.51 11.78 -7.57
CA ASP A 86 -23.33 12.49 -8.57
C ASP A 86 -22.48 13.10 -9.71
N THR A 87 -21.15 13.05 -9.59
CA THR A 87 -20.17 13.49 -10.60
C THR A 87 -19.30 12.32 -11.06
N ALA A 88 -18.68 12.48 -12.23
CA ALA A 88 -17.63 11.59 -12.67
C ALA A 88 -16.32 11.83 -11.90
N VAL A 89 -15.50 10.78 -11.80
CA VAL A 89 -14.14 10.81 -11.24
C VAL A 89 -13.19 10.07 -12.18
N TYR A 90 -11.89 10.12 -11.90
CA TYR A 90 -10.85 9.45 -12.67
C TYR A 90 -10.03 8.56 -11.75
N ALA A 91 -9.93 7.27 -12.09
CA ALA A 91 -8.91 6.39 -11.56
C ALA A 91 -7.58 6.66 -12.28
N ILE A 92 -6.46 6.64 -11.55
CA ILE A 92 -5.15 7.07 -12.01
C ILE A 92 -4.13 5.93 -11.90
N ASP A 93 -3.27 5.82 -12.92
CA ASP A 93 -2.12 4.92 -13.09
C ASP A 93 -0.86 5.77 -13.26
N TRP A 94 0.17 5.56 -12.42
CA TRP A 94 1.45 6.25 -12.45
C TRP A 94 2.55 5.43 -13.14
N GLY A 95 2.42 5.29 -14.45
CA GLY A 95 3.46 4.78 -15.33
C GLY A 95 4.83 5.48 -15.18
N ARG A 96 5.89 4.82 -15.65
CA ARG A 96 7.26 5.38 -15.59
C ARG A 96 7.45 6.55 -16.58
N GLY A 97 7.11 7.76 -16.15
CA GLY A 97 7.28 8.99 -16.93
C GLY A 97 6.07 9.39 -17.79
N THR A 98 4.92 8.73 -17.59
CA THR A 98 3.60 9.13 -18.08
C THR A 98 2.56 8.69 -17.03
N CYS A 99 1.31 9.11 -17.14
CA CYS A 99 0.22 8.61 -16.31
C CYS A 99 -1.05 8.45 -17.13
N TYR A 100 -1.93 7.56 -16.71
CA TYR A 100 -3.21 7.30 -17.39
C TYR A 100 -4.39 7.56 -16.45
N ALA A 101 -5.41 8.24 -16.98
CA ALA A 101 -6.68 8.51 -16.31
C ALA A 101 -7.81 7.69 -16.95
N ARG A 102 -8.55 6.95 -16.12
CA ARG A 102 -9.72 6.17 -16.51
C ARG A 102 -10.99 6.79 -15.93
N LEU A 103 -11.85 7.29 -16.81
CA LEU A 103 -13.16 7.84 -16.46
C LEU A 103 -14.04 6.78 -15.77
N ILE A 104 -14.49 7.09 -14.55
CA ILE A 104 -15.58 6.44 -13.83
C ILE A 104 -16.74 7.44 -13.79
N ARG A 105 -17.94 7.05 -14.25
CA ARG A 105 -19.07 7.98 -14.30
C ARG A 105 -19.76 8.17 -12.93
N ALA A 106 -20.62 9.18 -12.87
CA ALA A 106 -21.61 9.27 -11.80
C ALA A 106 -22.46 7.99 -11.76
N HIS A 107 -22.65 7.43 -10.56
CA HIS A 107 -23.39 6.19 -10.30
C HIS A 107 -22.95 4.93 -11.08
N ASP A 108 -21.71 4.90 -11.61
CA ASP A 108 -21.14 3.80 -12.39
C ASP A 108 -20.77 2.58 -11.52
N LEU A 109 -20.75 1.38 -12.11
CA LEU A 109 -20.57 0.10 -11.41
C LEU A 109 -19.79 -0.89 -12.29
N ALA A 110 -18.80 -1.57 -11.72
CA ALA A 110 -18.18 -2.72 -12.38
C ALA A 110 -17.91 -3.86 -11.38
N ASP A 111 -18.66 -4.95 -11.51
CA ASP A 111 -18.49 -6.17 -10.70
C ASP A 111 -17.20 -6.93 -11.03
N ASN A 112 -16.65 -6.73 -12.22
CA ASN A 112 -15.33 -7.20 -12.64
C ASN A 112 -14.69 -6.09 -13.47
N TRP A 113 -13.58 -5.53 -12.99
CA TRP A 113 -12.95 -4.34 -13.56
C TRP A 113 -11.46 -4.57 -13.86
N PRO A 114 -11.10 -5.15 -15.03
CA PRO A 114 -9.72 -5.48 -15.37
C PRO A 114 -8.74 -4.29 -15.39
N TRP A 115 -9.25 -3.06 -15.43
CA TRP A 115 -8.42 -1.86 -15.36
C TRP A 115 -7.84 -1.62 -13.96
N GLY A 116 -8.54 -2.05 -12.89
CA GLY A 116 -8.10 -1.81 -11.51
C GLY A 116 -6.83 -2.57 -11.09
N ALA A 117 -6.30 -3.42 -11.98
CA ALA A 117 -4.93 -3.93 -11.93
C ALA A 117 -3.85 -2.91 -12.39
N ARG A 118 -4.23 -1.62 -12.46
CA ARG A 118 -3.40 -0.43 -12.72
C ARG A 118 -3.78 0.74 -11.79
N LEU A 119 -4.55 0.47 -10.73
CA LEU A 119 -5.11 1.52 -9.87
C LEU A 119 -4.08 1.93 -8.81
N ASP A 120 -3.60 3.17 -8.92
CA ASP A 120 -2.70 3.78 -7.94
C ASP A 120 -3.38 4.89 -7.12
N GLY A 121 -4.36 5.59 -7.73
CA GLY A 121 -5.09 6.65 -7.04
C GLY A 121 -6.39 7.03 -7.73
N VAL A 122 -7.09 8.00 -7.15
CA VAL A 122 -8.37 8.53 -7.66
C VAL A 122 -8.38 10.06 -7.53
N ALA A 123 -8.93 10.76 -8.53
CA ALA A 123 -9.09 12.21 -8.53
C ALA A 123 -10.43 12.64 -9.16
N ASP A 124 -10.85 13.87 -8.87
CA ASP A 124 -11.99 14.55 -9.51
C ASP A 124 -11.66 15.13 -10.90
N THR A 125 -10.39 15.13 -11.29
CA THR A 125 -9.91 15.55 -12.62
C THR A 125 -8.97 14.51 -13.22
N THR A 126 -8.62 14.64 -14.51
CA THR A 126 -7.64 13.75 -15.16
C THR A 126 -6.21 13.93 -14.65
N MET A 127 -5.92 14.92 -13.78
CA MET A 127 -4.58 15.30 -13.32
C MET A 127 -3.58 15.67 -14.45
N GLY A 128 -4.06 15.84 -15.69
CA GLY A 128 -3.21 16.01 -16.89
C GLY A 128 -2.76 14.70 -17.55
N CYS A 129 -3.20 13.54 -17.05
CA CYS A 129 -2.86 12.22 -17.56
C CYS A 129 -3.52 11.89 -18.92
N GLU A 130 -2.91 10.96 -19.65
CA GLU A 130 -3.42 10.40 -20.91
C GLU A 130 -4.70 9.57 -20.66
N VAL A 131 -5.56 9.38 -21.67
CA VAL A 131 -6.74 8.49 -21.53
C VAL A 131 -6.32 7.05 -21.74
N GLY A 132 -6.68 6.14 -20.83
CA GLY A 132 -6.25 4.73 -20.87
C GLY A 132 -7.24 3.70 -20.35
#